data_AF-A0A936AQM3-F1
#
_entry.id   AF-A0A936AQM3-F1
#
_cell.length_a   1.000
_cell.length_b   1.000
_cell.length_c   1.000
_cell.angle_alpha   90.00
_cell.angle_beta   90.00
_cell.angle_gamma   90.00
#
_symmetry.space_group_name_H-M   'P 1'
#
loop_
_entity.id
_entity.type
_entity.pdbx_description
1 polymer ?
#
loop_
_entity_poly.entity_id
_entity_poly.type
_entity_poly.pdbx_seq_one_letter_code
_entity_poly.pdbx_strand_id
1 'polypeptide(L)'
;MINNIFKQLEIIDKSINWLKSSTDFNSIKARATYGNLVNCRRKLNRKKEALEDNPAAAMFGESQAGKSYLVSSLLSEEGKPFEIFDGIGKGYNFKDEINPIGNEHESTSVVTRFSTKYKWINKDYPVIAKLLSPKDIIIILCEAYYTNLKVDSSLSYEDIKSKISSFEEMYTNRPECQKLIIDDHIKDIDEYFENNFSKLVFINIKDAEFFDKLLLFVSKIPQRNGMKYFPFFGISILK
;
A
#
# COMPACT_ATOMS: atom_id res chain seq x y z
N MET A 1 1.18 -9.63 23.78
CA MET A 1 0.51 -9.70 22.46
C MET A 1 1.51 -9.61 21.30
N ILE A 2 2.32 -8.55 21.23
CA ILE A 2 3.27 -8.36 20.12
C ILE A 2 4.32 -9.47 19.99
N ASN A 3 4.88 -9.97 21.11
CA ASN A 3 5.82 -11.11 21.11
C ASN A 3 5.22 -12.40 20.51
N ASN A 4 3.90 -12.60 20.64
CA ASN A 4 3.22 -13.74 20.03
C ASN A 4 3.13 -13.57 18.51
N ILE A 5 2.86 -12.35 18.02
CA ILE A 5 2.84 -12.05 16.58
C ILE A 5 4.22 -12.29 15.96
N PHE A 6 5.31 -11.82 16.59
CA PHE A 6 6.67 -12.08 16.08
C PHE A 6 6.97 -13.58 15.96
N LYS A 7 6.64 -14.37 16.99
CA LYS A 7 6.81 -15.83 16.96
C LYS A 7 5.98 -16.48 15.85
N GLN A 8 4.74 -16.04 15.65
CA GLN A 8 3.86 -16.54 14.59
C GLN A 8 4.41 -16.21 13.19
N LEU A 9 4.90 -14.98 12.99
CA LEU A 9 5.54 -14.57 11.73
C LEU A 9 6.77 -15.43 11.44
N GLU A 10 7.63 -15.68 12.43
CA GLU A 10 8.80 -16.55 12.27
C GLU A 10 8.40 -17.99 11.87
N ILE A 11 7.36 -18.55 12.48
CA ILE A 11 6.84 -19.88 12.12
C ILE A 11 6.30 -19.89 10.68
N ILE A 12 5.58 -18.85 10.28
CA ILE A 12 5.02 -18.75 8.92
C ILE A 12 6.15 -18.62 7.89
N ASP A 13 7.16 -17.78 8.14
CA ASP A 13 8.29 -17.65 7.21
C ASP A 13 9.07 -18.96 7.09
N LYS A 14 9.29 -19.69 8.20
CA LYS A 14 9.87 -21.05 8.15
C LYS A 14 9.00 -22.02 7.34
N SER A 15 7.68 -21.95 7.50
CA SER A 15 6.72 -22.80 6.77
C SER A 15 6.71 -22.49 5.27
N ILE A 16 6.76 -21.21 4.91
CA ILE A 16 6.87 -20.76 3.52
C ILE A 16 8.18 -21.24 2.90
N ASN A 17 9.31 -21.08 3.59
CA ASN A 17 10.61 -21.51 3.11
C ASN A 17 10.67 -23.03 2.92
N TRP A 18 10.14 -23.79 3.88
CA TRP A 18 10.03 -25.25 3.78
C TRP A 18 9.18 -25.65 2.56
N LEU A 19 8.01 -25.02 2.37
CA LEU A 19 7.12 -25.30 1.26
C LEU A 19 7.76 -24.97 -0.10
N LYS A 20 8.46 -23.83 -0.21
CA LYS A 20 9.22 -23.43 -1.41
C LYS A 20 10.38 -24.38 -1.73
N SER A 21 10.96 -25.03 -0.73
CA SER A 21 12.03 -26.03 -0.91
C SER A 21 11.52 -27.42 -1.29
N SER A 22 10.22 -27.67 -1.20
CA SER A 22 9.63 -28.96 -1.55
C SER A 22 9.64 -29.20 -3.06
N THR A 23 9.84 -30.46 -3.48
CA THR A 23 9.77 -30.87 -4.89
C THR A 23 8.38 -30.66 -5.48
N ASP A 24 7.35 -30.61 -4.63
CA ASP A 24 5.94 -30.51 -5.00
C ASP A 24 5.40 -29.07 -4.96
N PHE A 25 6.26 -28.06 -4.86
CA PHE A 25 5.84 -26.66 -4.76
C PHE A 25 4.93 -26.21 -5.93
N ASN A 26 5.10 -26.83 -7.10
CA ASN A 26 4.29 -26.57 -8.27
C ASN A 26 2.91 -27.25 -8.27
N SER A 27 2.63 -28.13 -7.30
CA SER A 27 1.31 -28.75 -7.17
C SER A 27 0.23 -27.74 -6.79
N ILE A 28 -1.01 -27.99 -7.23
CA ILE A 28 -2.18 -27.15 -6.90
C ILE A 28 -2.31 -26.98 -5.38
N LYS A 29 -2.13 -28.07 -4.63
CA LYS A 29 -2.24 -28.07 -3.16
C LYS A 29 -1.14 -27.24 -2.49
N ALA A 30 0.10 -27.32 -2.99
CA ALA A 30 1.21 -26.53 -2.47
C ALA A 30 1.00 -25.04 -2.75
N ARG A 31 0.60 -24.67 -3.98
CA ARG A 31 0.29 -23.28 -4.36
C ARG A 31 -0.84 -22.69 -3.50
N ALA A 32 -1.94 -23.43 -3.31
CA ALA A 32 -3.04 -23.01 -2.44
C ALA A 32 -2.58 -22.82 -0.98
N THR A 33 -1.74 -23.74 -0.47
CA THR A 33 -1.18 -23.66 0.87
C THR A 33 -0.25 -22.44 1.02
N TYR A 34 0.58 -22.16 0.01
CA TYR A 34 1.43 -20.97 -0.04
C TYR A 34 0.61 -19.69 0.02
N GLY A 35 -0.43 -19.57 -0.81
CA GLY A 35 -1.34 -18.41 -0.80
C GLY A 35 -2.00 -18.18 0.57
N ASN A 36 -2.40 -19.25 1.26
CA ASN A 36 -2.95 -19.18 2.61
C ASN A 36 -1.93 -18.69 3.64
N LEU A 37 -0.70 -19.23 3.60
CA LEU A 37 0.38 -18.81 4.49
C LEU A 37 0.76 -17.34 4.28
N VAL A 38 0.86 -16.89 3.03
CA VAL A 38 1.07 -15.47 2.67
C VAL A 38 -0.06 -14.61 3.24
N ASN A 39 -1.32 -15.02 3.06
CA ASN A 39 -2.46 -14.27 3.60
C ASN A 39 -2.43 -14.20 5.13
N CYS A 40 -2.03 -15.27 5.82
CA CYS A 40 -1.81 -15.26 7.27
C CYS A 40 -0.69 -14.29 7.68
N ARG A 41 0.46 -14.31 6.97
CA ARG A 41 1.58 -13.40 7.22
C ARG A 41 1.17 -11.94 7.06
N ARG A 42 0.52 -11.62 5.94
CA ARG A 42 -0.04 -10.29 5.63
C ARG A 42 -0.98 -9.79 6.73
N LYS A 43 -1.93 -10.63 7.16
CA LYS A 43 -2.88 -10.27 8.24
C LYS A 43 -2.18 -10.05 9.58
N LEU A 44 -1.13 -10.80 9.88
CA LEU A 44 -0.33 -10.60 11.10
C LEU A 44 0.53 -9.33 11.02
N ASN A 45 1.13 -9.04 9.86
CA ASN A 45 1.87 -7.80 9.62
C ASN A 45 0.97 -6.57 9.80
N ARG A 46 -0.24 -6.57 9.24
CA ARG A 46 -1.22 -5.49 9.48
C ARG A 46 -1.54 -5.29 10.97
N LYS A 47 -1.72 -6.38 11.73
CA LYS A 47 -1.95 -6.30 13.18
C LYS A 47 -0.73 -5.78 13.92
N LYS A 48 0.46 -6.20 13.52
CA LYS A 48 1.73 -5.73 14.09
C LYS A 48 1.85 -4.22 13.89
N GLU A 49 1.69 -3.74 12.66
CA GLU A 49 1.75 -2.31 12.31
C GLU A 49 0.71 -1.50 13.10
N ALA A 50 -0.54 -1.99 13.19
CA ALA A 50 -1.60 -1.33 13.95
C ALA A 50 -1.33 -1.27 15.47
N LEU A 51 -0.53 -2.19 16.01
CA LEU A 51 -0.11 -2.17 17.43
C LEU A 51 1.08 -1.22 17.67
N GLU A 52 1.86 -0.92 16.63
CA GLU A 52 3.02 -0.03 16.69
C GLU A 52 2.61 1.44 16.47
N ASP A 53 1.55 1.69 15.69
CA ASP A 53 1.03 3.02 15.44
C ASP A 53 0.06 3.49 16.55
N ASN A 54 0.14 4.76 16.93
CA ASN A 54 -0.86 5.37 17.81
C ASN A 54 -2.24 5.37 17.12
N PRO A 55 -3.36 5.36 17.87
CA PRO A 55 -4.67 5.72 17.31
C PRO A 55 -4.65 7.12 16.69
N ALA A 56 -5.49 7.36 15.68
CA ALA A 56 -5.62 8.66 15.03
C ALA A 56 -7.08 8.94 14.67
N ALA A 57 -7.47 10.20 14.74
CA ALA A 57 -8.69 10.72 14.12
C ALA A 57 -8.29 11.55 12.90
N ALA A 58 -9.06 11.44 11.82
CA ALA A 58 -8.84 12.19 10.59
C ALA A 58 -10.04 13.12 10.33
N MET A 59 -9.77 14.35 9.89
CA MET A 59 -10.79 15.27 9.39
C MET A 59 -10.79 15.23 7.87
N PHE A 60 -11.92 14.89 7.28
CA PHE A 60 -12.14 14.82 5.83
C PHE A 60 -13.28 15.75 5.44
N GLY A 61 -13.21 16.33 4.24
CA GLY A 61 -14.24 17.19 3.69
C GLY A 61 -13.72 17.99 2.50
N GLU A 62 -14.63 18.66 1.81
CA GLU A 62 -14.33 19.49 0.64
C GLU A 62 -13.21 20.51 0.93
N SER A 63 -12.47 20.87 -0.12
CA SER A 63 -11.44 21.91 -0.03
C SER A 63 -12.05 23.18 0.57
N GLN A 64 -11.29 23.88 1.42
CA GLN A 64 -11.71 25.14 2.05
C GLN A 64 -12.91 25.04 3.03
N ALA A 65 -13.39 23.85 3.40
CA ALA A 65 -14.43 23.67 4.41
C ALA A 65 -14.01 24.00 5.88
N GLY A 66 -12.89 24.71 6.09
CA GLY A 66 -12.42 25.10 7.43
C GLY A 66 -11.71 24.00 8.23
N LYS A 67 -11.35 22.87 7.60
CA LYS A 67 -10.70 21.72 8.25
C LYS A 67 -9.45 22.12 9.05
N SER A 68 -8.52 22.87 8.45
CA SER A 68 -7.29 23.32 9.12
C SER A 68 -7.57 24.25 10.30
N TYR A 69 -8.62 25.08 10.22
CA TYR A 69 -9.04 25.94 11.32
C TYR A 69 -9.58 25.11 12.48
N LEU A 70 -10.40 24.10 12.20
CA LEU A 70 -10.92 23.20 13.23
C LEU A 70 -9.80 22.39 13.90
N VAL A 71 -8.84 21.85 13.14
CA VAL A 71 -7.65 21.18 13.69
C VAL A 71 -6.85 22.13 14.57
N SER A 72 -6.59 23.35 14.09
CA SER A 72 -5.82 24.35 14.84
C SER A 72 -6.49 24.71 16.17
N SER A 73 -7.81 24.93 16.17
CA SER A 73 -8.57 25.28 17.37
C SER A 73 -8.69 24.10 18.35
N LEU A 74 -8.77 22.86 17.85
CA LEU A 74 -8.86 21.67 18.69
C LEU A 74 -7.53 21.37 19.41
N LEU A 75 -6.40 21.70 18.78
CA LEU A 75 -5.06 21.40 19.28
C LEU A 75 -4.39 22.59 19.98
N SER A 76 -4.97 23.78 19.92
CA SER A 76 -4.47 24.98 20.61
C SER A 76 -4.73 24.95 22.11
N GLU A 77 -3.85 25.59 22.88
CA GLU A 77 -4.11 25.95 24.27
C GLU A 77 -4.90 27.27 24.35
N GLU A 78 -5.61 27.50 25.47
CA GLU A 78 -6.34 28.74 25.67
C GLU A 78 -5.41 29.97 25.55
N GLY A 79 -5.78 30.89 24.65
CA GLY A 79 -5.01 32.11 24.40
C GLY A 79 -3.71 31.92 23.62
N LYS A 80 -3.38 30.72 23.12
CA LYS A 80 -2.16 30.47 22.34
C LYS A 80 -2.46 29.81 21.00
N PRO A 81 -1.74 30.16 19.91
CA PRO A 81 -1.85 29.45 18.65
C PRO A 81 -1.37 28.00 18.78
N PHE A 82 -1.83 27.13 17.89
CA PHE A 82 -1.29 25.78 17.78
C PHE A 82 0.07 25.81 17.09
N GLU A 83 1.12 25.50 17.84
CA GLU A 83 2.51 25.52 17.39
C GLU A 83 3.09 24.11 17.29
N ILE A 84 3.93 23.92 16.28
CA ILE A 84 4.73 22.71 16.06
C ILE A 84 6.18 23.08 16.37
N PHE A 85 6.82 22.34 17.26
CA PHE A 85 8.19 22.64 17.70
C PHE A 85 9.21 21.83 16.90
N ASP A 86 10.28 22.49 16.46
CA ASP A 86 11.44 21.79 15.92
C ASP A 86 12.30 21.15 17.03
N GLY A 87 13.38 20.48 16.64
CA GLY A 87 14.23 19.75 17.59
C GLY A 87 14.95 20.66 18.59
N ILE A 88 15.10 21.96 18.32
CA ILE A 88 15.73 22.92 19.26
C ILE A 88 14.69 23.69 20.08
N GLY A 89 13.40 23.41 19.89
CA GLY A 89 12.31 24.02 20.65
C GLY A 89 11.80 25.32 20.08
N LYS A 90 12.13 25.66 18.82
CA LYS A 90 11.48 26.80 18.14
C LYS A 90 10.11 26.36 17.66
N GLY A 91 9.07 27.11 18.07
CA GLY A 91 7.70 26.91 17.64
C GLY A 91 7.44 27.52 16.26
N TYR A 92 6.59 26.84 15.48
CA TYR A 92 6.07 27.29 14.20
C TYR A 92 4.55 27.21 14.24
N ASN A 93 3.85 28.30 13.92
CA ASN A 93 2.39 28.31 13.88
C ASN A 93 1.89 27.43 12.73
N PHE A 94 1.05 26.45 13.05
CA PHE A 94 0.56 25.50 12.04
C PHE A 94 -0.17 26.18 10.89
N LYS A 95 -1.03 27.15 11.19
CA LYS A 95 -1.86 27.81 10.19
C LYS A 95 -1.07 28.81 9.36
N ASP A 96 -0.16 29.54 9.99
CA ASP A 96 0.48 30.68 9.34
C ASP A 96 1.82 30.31 8.67
N GLU A 97 2.52 29.29 9.18
CA GLU A 97 3.86 28.91 8.70
C GLU A 97 3.92 27.52 8.04
N ILE A 98 3.14 26.55 8.53
CA ILE A 98 3.19 25.16 8.04
C ILE A 98 2.15 24.87 6.96
N ASN A 99 0.94 25.39 7.13
CA ASN A 99 -0.16 25.27 6.18
C ASN A 99 -0.78 26.64 5.87
N PRO A 100 0.02 27.59 5.34
CA PRO A 100 -0.45 28.93 5.03
C PRO A 100 -1.58 28.90 4.00
N ILE A 101 -2.44 29.91 4.07
CA ILE A 101 -3.43 30.18 3.03
C ILE A 101 -2.65 30.64 1.78
N GLY A 102 -2.55 29.78 0.77
CA GLY A 102 -2.07 30.18 -0.55
C GLY A 102 -3.11 31.04 -1.26
N ASN A 103 -2.69 31.82 -2.26
CA ASN A 103 -3.54 32.62 -3.15
C ASN A 103 -4.68 31.77 -3.76
N GLU A 104 -5.77 31.59 -3.03
CA GLU A 104 -7.00 30.86 -3.37
C GLU A 104 -6.89 29.32 -3.54
N HIS A 105 -5.71 28.72 -3.29
CA HIS A 105 -5.50 27.27 -3.40
C HIS A 105 -4.93 26.64 -2.12
N GLU A 106 -5.41 25.43 -1.78
CA GLU A 106 -4.81 24.58 -0.73
C GLU A 106 -3.32 24.36 -1.05
N SER A 107 -2.43 24.83 -0.17
CA SER A 107 -0.99 24.85 -0.44
C SER A 107 -0.26 23.56 -0.11
N THR A 108 -0.92 22.63 0.58
CA THR A 108 -0.26 21.45 1.16
C THR A 108 -0.78 20.16 0.52
N SER A 109 0.04 19.51 -0.31
CA SER A 109 -0.25 18.24 -0.97
C SER A 109 0.00 17.01 -0.08
N VAL A 110 0.19 17.20 1.23
CA VAL A 110 0.55 16.14 2.18
C VAL A 110 -0.49 16.01 3.29
N VAL A 111 -0.69 14.78 3.74
CA VAL A 111 -1.50 14.48 4.93
C VAL A 111 -0.63 14.67 6.18
N THR A 112 -0.96 15.66 7.00
CA THR A 112 -0.23 15.95 8.23
C THR A 112 -0.88 15.25 9.42
N ARG A 113 -0.06 14.49 10.17
CA ARG A 113 -0.49 13.84 11.41
C ARG A 113 0.26 14.44 12.59
N PHE A 114 -0.49 14.96 13.56
CA PHE A 114 0.04 15.44 14.83
C PHE A 114 -0.02 14.33 15.89
N SER A 115 0.99 14.26 16.77
CA SER A 115 1.01 13.30 17.86
C SER A 115 1.65 13.92 19.09
N THR A 116 1.01 13.71 20.26
CA THR A 116 1.55 14.09 21.57
C THR A 116 2.63 13.12 22.07
N LYS A 117 2.69 11.91 21.49
CA LYS A 117 3.73 10.91 21.76
C LYS A 117 4.60 10.77 20.53
N TYR A 118 5.50 11.72 20.35
CA TYR A 118 6.44 11.76 19.24
C TYR A 118 7.88 11.81 19.76
N LYS A 119 8.74 10.96 19.19
CA LYS A 119 10.18 10.98 19.44
C LYS A 119 10.87 11.13 18.08
N TRP A 120 11.46 12.30 17.85
CA TRP A 120 12.29 12.53 16.67
C TRP A 120 13.45 11.53 16.63
N ILE A 121 13.71 10.97 15.45
CA ILE A 121 14.86 10.09 15.20
C ILE A 121 16.12 10.94 15.05
N ASN A 122 16.00 12.07 14.35
CA ASN A 122 17.04 13.06 14.19
C ASN A 122 16.52 14.42 14.67
N LYS A 123 17.24 15.05 15.59
CA LYS A 123 16.87 16.36 16.15
C LYS A 123 16.88 17.46 15.08
N ASP A 124 17.78 17.37 14.10
CA ASP A 124 17.90 18.36 13.03
C ASP A 124 16.79 18.21 11.97
N TYR A 125 16.13 17.05 11.93
CA TYR A 125 15.00 16.74 11.05
C TYR A 125 13.86 16.10 11.85
N PRO A 126 13.15 16.89 12.69
CA PRO A 126 12.18 16.40 13.67
C PRO A 126 10.82 16.04 13.05
N VAL A 127 10.80 15.64 11.77
CA VAL A 127 9.60 15.27 11.02
C VAL A 127 9.80 13.88 10.45
N ILE A 128 8.77 13.03 10.57
CA ILE A 128 8.74 11.73 9.89
C ILE A 128 7.93 11.88 8.60
N ALA A 129 8.58 11.66 7.46
CA ALA A 129 7.90 11.48 6.19
C ALA A 129 7.55 9.99 6.01
N LYS A 130 6.25 9.65 6.01
CA LYS A 130 5.77 8.33 5.58
C LYS A 130 5.38 8.43 4.10
N LEU A 131 6.06 7.67 3.25
CA LEU A 131 5.78 7.63 1.80
C LEU A 131 4.73 6.56 1.49
N LEU A 132 4.00 6.77 0.39
CA LEU A 132 3.16 5.74 -0.20
C LEU A 132 4.03 4.54 -0.60
N SER A 133 3.57 3.35 -0.27
CA SER A 133 4.21 2.13 -0.75
C SER A 133 3.91 1.94 -2.25
N PRO A 134 4.73 1.15 -2.97
CA PRO A 134 4.45 0.77 -4.35
C PRO A 134 3.07 0.16 -4.56
N LYS A 135 2.59 -0.60 -3.57
CA LYS A 135 1.24 -1.15 -3.53
C LYS A 135 0.19 -0.04 -3.52
N ASP A 136 0.37 0.99 -2.69
CA ASP A 136 -0.59 2.10 -2.59
C ASP A 136 -0.64 2.88 -3.92
N ILE A 137 0.52 3.08 -4.56
CA ILE A 137 0.59 3.70 -5.89
C ILE A 137 -0.16 2.85 -6.93
N ILE A 138 0.04 1.53 -6.93
CA ILE A 138 -0.70 0.62 -7.82
C ILE A 138 -2.21 0.79 -7.59
N ILE A 139 -2.68 0.70 -6.34
CA ILE A 139 -4.10 0.84 -6.00
C ILE A 139 -4.66 2.18 -6.48
N ILE A 140 -3.96 3.29 -6.22
CA ILE A 140 -4.37 4.63 -6.67
C ILE A 140 -4.53 4.69 -8.20
N LEU A 141 -3.60 4.11 -8.94
CA LEU A 141 -3.68 4.08 -10.40
C LEU A 141 -4.81 3.18 -10.91
N CYS A 142 -5.04 2.04 -10.26
CA CYS A 142 -6.17 1.17 -10.56
C CYS A 142 -7.50 1.87 -10.29
N GLU A 143 -7.62 2.55 -9.15
CA GLU A 143 -8.80 3.32 -8.77
C GLU A 143 -9.07 4.42 -9.80
N ALA A 144 -8.02 5.16 -10.19
CA ALA A 144 -8.13 6.15 -11.25
C ALA A 144 -8.62 5.53 -12.56
N TYR A 145 -8.07 4.37 -12.95
CA TYR A 145 -8.43 3.70 -14.20
C TYR A 145 -9.84 3.13 -14.22
N TYR A 146 -10.24 2.39 -13.18
CA TYR A 146 -11.51 1.67 -13.16
C TYR A 146 -12.69 2.53 -12.68
N THR A 147 -12.44 3.55 -11.87
CA THR A 147 -13.50 4.38 -11.27
C THR A 147 -13.60 5.76 -11.92
N ASN A 148 -12.47 6.41 -12.19
CA ASN A 148 -12.46 7.83 -12.61
C ASN A 148 -12.37 8.03 -14.13
N LEU A 149 -11.70 7.11 -14.83
CA LEU A 149 -11.67 7.13 -16.29
C LEU A 149 -12.91 6.41 -16.83
N LYS A 150 -13.64 7.08 -17.73
CA LYS A 150 -14.70 6.44 -18.54
C LYS A 150 -14.05 5.55 -19.59
N VAL A 151 -13.47 4.44 -19.15
CA VAL A 151 -12.86 3.47 -20.05
C VAL A 151 -13.97 2.56 -20.59
N ASP A 152 -14.36 2.78 -21.84
CA ASP A 152 -15.40 1.98 -22.52
C ASP A 152 -14.97 0.52 -22.79
N SER A 153 -13.72 0.15 -22.50
CA SER A 153 -13.20 -1.21 -22.65
C SER A 153 -12.61 -1.74 -21.34
N SER A 154 -13.37 -2.62 -20.67
CA SER A 154 -12.81 -3.46 -19.61
C SER A 154 -11.78 -4.42 -20.19
N LEU A 155 -10.70 -4.70 -19.46
CA LEU A 155 -9.77 -5.77 -19.85
C LEU A 155 -10.52 -7.10 -20.01
N SER A 156 -10.34 -7.74 -21.16
CA SER A 156 -10.93 -9.04 -21.43
C SER A 156 -10.21 -10.14 -20.64
N TYR A 157 -10.94 -11.21 -20.31
CA TYR A 157 -10.36 -12.42 -19.71
C TYR A 157 -9.14 -12.93 -20.51
N GLU A 158 -9.24 -12.96 -21.84
CA GLU A 158 -8.18 -13.48 -22.70
C GLU A 158 -6.92 -12.60 -22.67
N ASP A 159 -7.08 -11.27 -22.63
CA ASP A 159 -5.94 -10.35 -22.50
C ASP A 159 -5.22 -10.56 -21.18
N ILE A 160 -5.96 -10.66 -20.08
CA ILE A 160 -5.42 -10.89 -18.74
C ILE A 160 -4.69 -12.24 -18.69
N LYS A 161 -5.33 -13.30 -19.17
CA LYS A 161 -4.79 -14.66 -19.20
C LYS A 161 -3.53 -14.78 -20.04
N SER A 162 -3.53 -14.20 -21.24
CA SER A 162 -2.38 -14.17 -22.14
C SER A 162 -1.21 -13.43 -21.48
N LYS A 163 -1.50 -12.27 -20.87
CA LYS A 163 -0.48 -11.45 -20.20
C LYS A 163 0.14 -12.17 -19.00
N ILE A 164 -0.66 -12.72 -18.09
CA ILE A 164 -0.12 -13.39 -16.91
C ILE A 164 0.66 -14.65 -17.28
N SER A 165 0.21 -15.41 -18.29
CA SER A 165 0.91 -16.60 -18.76
C SER A 165 2.28 -16.27 -19.36
N SER A 166 2.36 -15.22 -20.19
CA SER A 166 3.63 -14.73 -20.73
C SER A 166 4.63 -14.35 -19.62
N PHE A 167 4.15 -13.78 -18.52
CA PHE A 167 5.02 -13.42 -17.39
C PHE A 167 5.40 -14.64 -16.55
N GLU A 168 4.47 -15.57 -16.35
CA GLU A 168 4.74 -16.85 -15.70
C GLU A 168 5.91 -17.56 -16.40
N GLU A 169 5.89 -17.63 -17.73
CA GLU A 169 7.00 -18.17 -18.54
C GLU A 169 8.31 -17.39 -18.35
N MET A 170 8.25 -16.05 -18.37
CA MET A 170 9.44 -15.21 -18.27
C MET A 170 10.11 -15.23 -16.90
N TYR A 171 9.34 -15.32 -15.81
CA TYR A 171 9.83 -15.01 -14.46
C TYR A 171 9.79 -16.19 -13.49
N THR A 172 9.03 -17.26 -13.73
CA THR A 172 8.90 -18.38 -12.76
C THR A 172 10.26 -19.01 -12.39
N ASN A 173 11.14 -19.19 -13.37
CA ASN A 173 12.44 -19.83 -13.19
C ASN A 173 13.57 -18.85 -12.83
N ARG A 174 13.26 -17.56 -12.60
CA ARG A 174 14.27 -16.57 -12.21
C ARG A 174 14.45 -16.54 -10.69
N PRO A 175 15.64 -16.14 -10.21
CA PRO A 175 15.82 -15.86 -8.79
C PRO A 175 14.99 -14.66 -8.35
N GLU A 176 14.66 -14.60 -7.06
CA GLU A 176 14.11 -13.37 -6.46
C GLU A 176 15.13 -12.24 -6.62
N CYS A 177 14.66 -11.06 -7.05
CA CYS A 177 15.52 -9.94 -7.42
C CYS A 177 15.07 -8.59 -6.85
N GLN A 178 13.95 -8.54 -6.12
CA GLN A 178 13.46 -7.33 -5.47
C GLN A 178 12.61 -7.62 -4.23
N LYS A 179 12.51 -6.62 -3.33
CA LYS A 179 11.71 -6.66 -2.08
C LYS A 179 10.71 -5.50 -1.98
N LEU A 180 10.56 -4.73 -3.05
CA LEU A 180 9.70 -3.56 -3.17
C LEU A 180 8.21 -3.95 -3.28
N ILE A 181 7.91 -4.96 -4.09
CA ILE A 181 6.57 -5.56 -4.22
C ILE A 181 6.68 -7.05 -3.90
N ILE A 182 6.13 -7.46 -2.77
CA ILE A 182 6.14 -8.85 -2.34
C ILE A 182 4.75 -9.48 -2.47
N ASP A 183 4.71 -10.78 -2.28
CA ASP A 183 3.50 -11.61 -2.20
C ASP A 183 2.43 -11.06 -1.22
N ASP A 184 2.82 -10.54 -0.05
CA ASP A 184 1.88 -9.88 0.88
C ASP A 184 1.16 -8.68 0.21
N HIS A 185 1.87 -7.88 -0.59
CA HIS A 185 1.30 -6.77 -1.33
C HIS A 185 0.33 -7.24 -2.42
N ILE A 186 0.63 -8.36 -3.09
CA ILE A 186 -0.28 -8.94 -4.08
C ILE A 186 -1.59 -9.37 -3.44
N LYS A 187 -1.55 -10.02 -2.25
CA LYS A 187 -2.77 -10.36 -1.51
C LYS A 187 -3.52 -9.14 -0.96
N ASP A 188 -2.84 -8.04 -0.65
CA ASP A 188 -3.52 -6.78 -0.33
C ASP A 188 -4.25 -6.20 -1.55
N ILE A 189 -3.63 -6.22 -2.73
CA ILE A 189 -4.24 -5.71 -3.97
C ILE A 189 -5.41 -6.60 -4.39
N ASP A 190 -5.25 -7.92 -4.31
CA ASP A 190 -6.32 -8.91 -4.54
C ASP A 190 -7.56 -8.61 -3.69
N GLU A 191 -7.37 -8.46 -2.37
CA GLU A 191 -8.44 -8.08 -1.43
C GLU A 191 -9.04 -6.70 -1.74
N TYR A 192 -8.24 -5.73 -2.21
CA TYR A 192 -8.77 -4.41 -2.59
C TYR A 192 -9.66 -4.52 -3.85
N PHE A 193 -9.21 -5.26 -4.86
CA PHE A 193 -9.96 -5.47 -6.09
C PHE A 193 -11.30 -6.17 -5.84
N GLU A 194 -11.30 -7.19 -4.98
CA GLU A 194 -12.52 -7.93 -4.59
C GLU A 194 -13.56 -7.00 -3.93
N ASN A 195 -13.11 -6.07 -3.10
CA ASN A 195 -14.00 -5.25 -2.27
C ASN A 195 -14.45 -3.94 -2.93
N ASN A 196 -13.68 -3.39 -3.88
CA ASN A 196 -13.89 -2.02 -4.37
C ASN A 196 -14.26 -1.93 -5.86
N PHE A 197 -13.89 -2.91 -6.69
CA PHE A 197 -14.18 -2.85 -8.13
C PHE A 197 -15.41 -3.67 -8.52
N SER A 198 -15.95 -3.39 -9.71
CA SER A 198 -17.14 -4.07 -10.21
C SER A 198 -16.92 -5.58 -10.31
N LYS A 199 -18.00 -6.35 -10.10
CA LYS A 199 -17.97 -7.81 -10.19
C LYS A 199 -17.41 -8.29 -11.54
N LEU A 200 -17.72 -7.60 -12.63
CA LEU A 200 -17.23 -7.97 -13.96
C LEU A 200 -15.70 -7.88 -14.06
N VAL A 201 -15.11 -6.78 -13.58
CA VAL A 201 -13.65 -6.60 -13.55
C VAL A 201 -13.00 -7.66 -12.67
N PHE A 202 -13.55 -7.89 -11.49
CA PHE A 202 -13.00 -8.87 -10.55
C PHE A 202 -13.13 -10.31 -11.05
N ILE A 203 -14.24 -10.69 -11.67
CA ILE A 203 -14.45 -12.04 -12.23
C ILE A 203 -13.41 -12.35 -13.31
N ASN A 204 -13.18 -11.45 -14.27
CA ASN A 204 -12.19 -11.69 -15.32
C ASN A 204 -10.77 -11.91 -14.75
N ILE A 205 -10.40 -11.14 -13.72
CA ILE A 205 -9.10 -11.25 -13.04
C ILE A 205 -9.01 -12.58 -12.27
N LYS A 206 -10.08 -12.94 -11.56
CA LYS A 206 -10.17 -14.15 -10.75
C LYS A 206 -10.14 -15.41 -11.62
N ASP A 207 -10.94 -15.46 -12.68
CA ASP A 207 -11.02 -16.60 -13.60
C ASP A 207 -9.70 -16.83 -14.35
N ALA A 208 -8.92 -15.77 -14.57
CA ALA A 208 -7.58 -15.85 -15.13
C ALA A 208 -6.51 -16.32 -14.13
N GLU A 209 -6.88 -16.59 -12.88
CA GLU A 209 -5.98 -16.90 -11.75
C GLU A 209 -4.87 -15.85 -11.59
N PHE A 210 -5.19 -14.59 -11.92
CA PHE A 210 -4.20 -13.55 -12.14
C PHE A 210 -3.31 -13.33 -10.90
N PHE A 211 -3.94 -13.05 -9.76
CA PHE A 211 -3.21 -12.79 -8.51
C PHE A 211 -2.54 -14.06 -7.98
N ASP A 212 -3.17 -15.22 -8.11
CA ASP A 212 -2.62 -16.49 -7.63
C ASP A 212 -1.35 -16.89 -8.39
N LYS A 213 -1.30 -16.65 -9.70
CA LYS A 213 -0.08 -16.80 -10.50
C LYS A 213 0.97 -15.76 -10.15
N LEU A 214 0.58 -14.48 -10.05
CA LEU A 214 1.50 -13.38 -9.77
C LEU A 214 2.23 -13.56 -8.43
N LEU A 215 1.57 -14.13 -7.42
CA LEU A 215 2.17 -14.46 -6.12
C LEU A 215 3.44 -15.31 -6.21
N LEU A 216 3.56 -16.15 -7.26
CA LEU A 216 4.66 -17.10 -7.41
C LEU A 216 5.95 -16.46 -7.95
N PHE A 217 5.84 -15.29 -8.60
CA PHE A 217 6.97 -14.67 -9.29
C PHE A 217 7.07 -13.15 -9.16
N VAL A 218 6.20 -12.47 -8.40
CA VAL A 218 6.26 -11.01 -8.25
C VAL A 218 7.64 -10.51 -7.79
N SER A 219 8.27 -11.19 -6.82
CA SER A 219 9.62 -10.90 -6.30
C SER A 219 10.74 -11.17 -7.32
N LYS A 220 10.44 -11.89 -8.40
CA LYS A 220 11.36 -12.28 -9.48
C LYS A 220 11.33 -11.30 -10.67
N ILE A 221 10.44 -10.31 -10.65
CA ILE A 221 10.35 -9.27 -11.68
C ILE A 221 11.33 -8.12 -11.32
N PRO A 222 12.29 -7.74 -12.20
CA PRO A 222 13.28 -6.70 -11.90
C PRO A 222 12.69 -5.29 -11.73
N GLN A 223 13.29 -4.49 -10.84
CA GLN A 223 12.85 -3.11 -10.55
C GLN A 223 12.92 -2.16 -11.75
N ARG A 224 13.94 -2.29 -12.62
CA ARG A 224 14.03 -1.48 -13.87
C ARG A 224 12.88 -1.76 -14.84
N ASN A 225 12.24 -2.93 -14.70
CA ASN A 225 11.02 -3.27 -15.40
C ASN A 225 9.77 -2.90 -14.58
N GLY A 226 9.88 -2.05 -13.55
CA GLY A 226 8.77 -1.68 -12.67
C GLY A 226 7.60 -1.01 -13.40
N MET A 227 7.89 -0.31 -14.50
CA MET A 227 6.84 0.18 -15.42
C MET A 227 6.02 -0.95 -16.07
N LYS A 228 6.54 -2.19 -16.11
CA LYS A 228 5.79 -3.36 -16.57
C LYS A 228 4.78 -3.87 -15.56
N TYR A 229 4.80 -3.43 -14.28
CA TYR A 229 3.75 -3.76 -13.30
C TYR A 229 2.42 -3.07 -13.63
N PHE A 230 2.44 -1.89 -14.26
CA PHE A 230 1.21 -1.14 -14.54
C PHE A 230 0.29 -1.82 -15.57
N PRO A 231 0.81 -2.38 -16.69
CA PRO A 231 0.01 -3.18 -17.61
C PRO A 231 -0.78 -4.34 -16.97
N PHE A 232 -0.33 -4.85 -15.82
CA PHE A 232 -0.99 -5.95 -15.12
C PHE A 232 -2.33 -5.57 -14.48
N PHE A 233 -2.50 -4.31 -14.10
CA PHE A 233 -3.66 -3.87 -13.32
C PHE A 233 -4.64 -3.02 -14.13
N GLY A 234 -4.74 -3.24 -15.44
CA GLY A 234 -5.57 -2.39 -16.31
C GLY A 234 -4.87 -1.18 -16.89
N ILE A 235 -3.69 -0.81 -16.38
CA ILE A 235 -2.97 0.40 -16.80
C ILE A 235 -2.09 0.07 -18.02
N SER A 236 -2.72 -0.43 -19.09
CA SER A 236 -2.08 -0.63 -20.39
C SER A 236 -2.26 0.58 -21.33
N ILE A 237 -2.67 1.74 -20.80
CA ILE A 237 -2.92 2.95 -21.58
C ILE A 237 -1.94 4.06 -21.17
N LEU A 238 -0.67 3.88 -21.56
CA LEU A 238 0.25 4.97 -21.91
C LEU A 238 1.00 4.55 -23.17
N LYS A 239 0.24 4.19 -24.20
CA LYS A 239 0.71 4.21 -25.58
C LYS A 239 0.20 5.47 -26.23
#